data_AF-A0A7K3XKS5-F1
#
_entry.id   AF-A0A7K3XKS5-F1
#
_cell.length_a   1.000
_cell.length_b   1.000
_cell.length_c   1.000
_cell.angle_alpha   90.00
_cell.angle_beta   90.00
_cell.angle_gamma   90.00
#
_symmetry.space_group_name_H-M   'P 1'
#
loop_
_entity.id
_entity.type
_entity.pdbx_description
1 polymer ?
#
loop_
_entity_poly.entity_id
_entity_poly.type
_entity_poly.pdbx_seq_one_letter_code
_entity_poly.pdbx_strand_id
1 'polypeptide(L)'
;MKNCIVLMMIILVGSSLIAQDAKPYWNSNIQLNSFRLPPAPAGTKIKFTDLDKDGDPDVLETMTINNMPVRWIDDDDDMKITDTEGDTDSDCLMIDRDKDGKFGSYNDLVIDWNDTNKDGKADMQVVVDYVAMEVKSAWGPGHYMWVLDTDLDNIFNYIDWNTFQLRCWIHNGQSDFSEDYHGKSLFLKMHTTTEKMNDVRLNWENPFLFYDTDKDGLTEMAIRLCDSPAFVNDKTLANIPENTKLTGNIDWASLSFDLDNDNAVQNEFDLDMTIHFRGGGFNYMDQVHKFNNMRGLPATDTMFMDPRWRQLSELIYPDHESAWDLVFNRGKFKSVYFTFDEDDDCARWERVELYEPNNLFKIGARKGGIDNNAQADAAGDRGEWDMDNSGKGNLYVSKFDGRIHLFGAEWGAWRIDQNAFSFQGMGGLYDGYGPGRSQVEPKLFSTLKYTDTDKNGFLDEISYDLDGDTIFEHTVSLKKLGIDDKAEVINTADMKYEDLVALNTAVSEKMWKNAEEASAVAEAAGINLSWYSLMRSPKSIQQKYNYGYWLQFYLYRDLMELAVRMNNVDYLDQLDKGYFGGNWKSIGKLK
;
A
#
# COMPACT_ATOMS: atom_id res chain seq x y z
N MET A 1 87.43 -50.46 -27.09
CA MET A 1 86.96 -49.16 -27.62
C MET A 1 85.46 -49.11 -27.40
N LYS A 2 85.03 -48.54 -26.26
CA LYS A 2 84.55 -47.16 -26.10
C LYS A 2 83.20 -46.94 -26.79
N ASN A 3 82.11 -46.93 -26.01
CA ASN A 3 81.25 -45.74 -25.72
C ASN A 3 80.16 -45.58 -26.81
N CYS A 4 78.87 -45.29 -26.60
CA CYS A 4 78.08 -44.68 -25.53
C CYS A 4 76.59 -44.78 -26.01
N ILE A 5 75.57 -45.09 -25.18
CA ILE A 5 74.54 -44.13 -24.64
C ILE A 5 73.54 -43.66 -25.74
N VAL A 6 72.19 -43.71 -25.68
CA VAL A 6 71.15 -43.70 -24.62
C VAL A 6 69.87 -44.39 -25.15
N LEU A 7 69.17 -45.04 -24.22
CA LEU A 7 67.78 -45.49 -24.26
C LEU A 7 66.82 -44.28 -24.09
N MET A 8 65.93 -43.99 -25.04
CA MET A 8 64.88 -42.97 -24.84
C MET A 8 63.50 -43.62 -24.96
N MET A 9 63.00 -44.06 -23.80
CA MET A 9 61.60 -44.43 -23.58
C MET A 9 60.82 -43.13 -23.39
N ILE A 10 60.05 -42.71 -24.39
CA ILE A 10 59.07 -41.62 -24.21
C ILE A 10 57.77 -42.28 -23.77
N ILE A 11 57.52 -42.23 -22.46
CA ILE A 11 56.19 -42.42 -21.89
C ILE A 11 55.42 -41.14 -22.19
N LEU A 12 54.53 -41.19 -23.18
CA LEU A 12 53.46 -40.20 -23.32
C LEU A 12 52.45 -40.45 -22.19
N VAL A 13 52.66 -39.80 -21.04
CA VAL A 13 51.56 -39.55 -20.11
C VAL A 13 50.73 -38.45 -20.76
N GLY A 14 49.69 -38.86 -21.49
CA GLY A 14 48.62 -37.96 -21.88
C GLY A 14 47.98 -37.39 -20.63
N SER A 15 48.41 -36.19 -20.24
CA SER A 15 47.70 -35.38 -19.27
C SER A 15 46.50 -34.82 -20.01
N SER A 16 45.43 -35.61 -20.11
CA SER A 16 44.10 -35.05 -20.30
C SER A 16 43.79 -34.26 -19.03
N LEU A 17 44.21 -33.00 -19.01
CA LEU A 17 43.55 -31.97 -18.22
C LEU A 17 42.12 -31.97 -18.74
N ILE A 18 41.25 -32.71 -18.05
CA ILE A 18 39.83 -32.42 -18.06
C ILE A 18 39.79 -31.01 -17.46
N ALA A 19 39.66 -30.01 -18.33
CA ALA A 19 39.06 -28.75 -17.91
C ALA A 19 37.75 -29.18 -17.25
N GLN A 20 37.67 -29.04 -15.93
CA GLN A 20 36.40 -29.09 -15.25
C GLN A 20 35.60 -27.96 -15.91
N ASP A 21 34.68 -28.30 -16.80
CA ASP A 21 33.69 -27.35 -17.30
C ASP A 21 33.03 -26.77 -16.07
N ALA A 22 33.44 -25.55 -15.70
CA ALA A 22 32.90 -24.88 -14.54
C ALA A 22 31.39 -24.80 -14.76
N LYS A 23 30.63 -25.44 -13.88
CA LYS A 23 29.18 -25.43 -14.01
C LYS A 23 28.72 -23.97 -13.93
N PRO A 24 27.83 -23.53 -14.84
CA PRO A 24 27.31 -22.17 -14.80
C PRO A 24 26.56 -21.94 -13.49
N TYR A 25 26.44 -20.67 -13.09
CA TYR A 25 25.60 -20.28 -11.97
C TYR A 25 24.18 -20.85 -12.15
N TRP A 26 23.64 -21.45 -11.09
CA TRP A 26 22.49 -22.33 -11.18
C TRP A 26 21.14 -21.59 -11.15
N ASN A 27 21.06 -20.42 -10.49
CA ASN A 27 19.84 -19.63 -10.34
C ASN A 27 19.77 -18.52 -11.38
N SER A 28 19.56 -18.90 -12.65
CA SER A 28 19.40 -17.95 -13.73
C SER A 28 18.44 -18.49 -14.78
N ASN A 29 17.43 -17.71 -15.15
CA ASN A 29 16.40 -18.06 -16.12
C ASN A 29 15.70 -19.40 -15.83
N ILE A 30 15.45 -19.67 -14.54
CA ILE A 30 14.70 -20.82 -14.05
C ILE A 30 13.42 -20.36 -13.35
N GLN A 31 12.59 -21.29 -12.88
CA GLN A 31 11.30 -20.98 -12.21
C GLN A 31 11.43 -20.46 -10.78
N LEU A 32 12.65 -20.33 -10.26
CA LEU A 32 12.90 -19.82 -8.91
C LEU A 32 13.18 -18.33 -8.96
N ASN A 33 12.75 -17.61 -7.92
CA ASN A 33 13.05 -16.19 -7.78
C ASN A 33 14.57 -15.97 -7.74
N SER A 34 15.01 -14.94 -8.46
CA SER A 34 16.39 -14.51 -8.41
C SER A 34 16.49 -13.44 -7.34
N PHE A 35 17.01 -13.79 -6.17
CA PHE A 35 17.20 -12.83 -5.07
C PHE A 35 18.54 -12.09 -5.12
N ARG A 36 19.50 -12.57 -5.92
CA ARG A 36 20.79 -11.91 -6.11
C ARG A 36 21.11 -11.70 -7.58
N LEU A 37 21.94 -10.72 -7.87
CA LEU A 37 22.57 -10.54 -9.17
C LEU A 37 23.32 -11.84 -9.56
N PRO A 38 23.02 -12.43 -10.72
CA PRO A 38 23.76 -13.60 -11.20
C PRO A 38 25.22 -13.23 -11.50
N PRO A 39 26.19 -13.93 -10.89
CA PRO A 39 27.60 -13.64 -11.09
C PRO A 39 28.03 -13.89 -12.54
N ALA A 40 29.19 -13.36 -12.90
CA ALA A 40 29.83 -13.63 -14.18
C ALA A 40 30.15 -15.12 -14.39
N PRO A 41 30.23 -15.61 -15.64
CA PRO A 41 30.80 -16.93 -15.92
C PRO A 41 32.18 -17.08 -15.29
N ALA A 42 32.50 -18.27 -14.77
CA ALA A 42 33.81 -18.53 -14.17
C ALA A 42 34.95 -18.26 -15.17
N GLY A 43 35.95 -17.49 -14.74
CA GLY A 43 37.08 -17.09 -15.59
C GLY A 43 36.81 -15.87 -16.48
N THR A 44 35.66 -15.21 -16.35
CA THR A 44 35.41 -13.90 -16.96
C THR A 44 36.48 -12.91 -16.51
N LYS A 45 37.05 -12.17 -17.46
CA LYS A 45 38.02 -11.13 -17.16
C LYS A 45 37.27 -9.88 -16.72
N ILE A 46 37.57 -9.44 -15.51
CA ILE A 46 37.06 -8.22 -14.92
C ILE A 46 37.99 -7.07 -15.29
N LYS A 47 37.43 -5.93 -15.61
CA LYS A 47 38.19 -4.69 -15.80
C LYS A 47 38.04 -3.83 -14.55
N PHE A 48 39.18 -3.65 -13.89
CA PHE A 48 39.33 -2.77 -12.75
C PHE A 48 39.90 -1.42 -13.18
N THR A 49 39.40 -0.33 -12.60
CA THR A 49 39.92 1.02 -12.82
C THR A 49 40.12 1.72 -11.48
N ASP A 50 41.36 2.09 -11.23
CA ASP A 50 41.80 2.97 -10.14
C ASP A 50 41.82 4.41 -10.69
N LEU A 51 40.81 5.20 -10.34
CA LEU A 51 40.60 6.58 -10.76
C LEU A 51 41.46 7.56 -9.97
N ASP A 52 41.63 7.33 -8.67
CA ASP A 52 42.24 8.29 -7.75
C ASP A 52 43.74 8.03 -7.47
N LYS A 53 44.21 6.80 -7.75
CA LYS A 53 45.59 6.28 -7.68
C LYS A 53 46.12 6.01 -6.29
N ASP A 54 45.29 5.59 -5.37
CA ASP A 54 45.67 5.17 -4.02
C ASP A 54 46.15 3.72 -3.92
N GLY A 55 45.77 2.85 -4.86
CA GLY A 55 46.20 1.46 -4.94
C GLY A 55 45.05 0.45 -5.03
N ASP A 56 43.82 0.91 -4.90
CA ASP A 56 42.57 0.18 -4.93
C ASP A 56 41.86 0.35 -6.27
N PRO A 57 40.99 -0.57 -6.69
CA PRO A 57 40.06 -0.31 -7.78
C PRO A 57 38.82 0.46 -7.33
N ASP A 58 38.58 1.65 -7.88
CA ASP A 58 37.32 2.38 -7.66
C ASP A 58 36.13 1.87 -8.50
N VAL A 59 36.42 1.13 -9.57
CA VAL A 59 35.41 0.68 -10.54
C VAL A 59 35.71 -0.72 -11.03
N LEU A 60 34.67 -1.56 -11.02
CA LEU A 60 34.67 -2.93 -11.54
C LEU A 60 33.66 -3.05 -12.69
N GLU A 61 34.16 -3.34 -13.90
CA GLU A 61 33.32 -3.64 -15.07
C GLU A 61 33.36 -5.15 -15.40
N THR A 62 32.18 -5.76 -15.51
CA THR A 62 32.01 -7.19 -15.81
C THR A 62 30.68 -7.44 -16.55
N MET A 63 30.26 -8.71 -16.63
CA MET A 63 28.95 -9.10 -17.12
C MET A 63 28.37 -10.23 -16.28
N THR A 64 27.04 -10.35 -16.22
CA THR A 64 26.38 -11.50 -15.60
C THR A 64 26.50 -12.75 -16.47
N ILE A 65 26.16 -13.93 -15.91
CA ILE A 65 26.01 -15.20 -16.66
C ILE A 65 25.06 -15.09 -17.87
N ASN A 66 24.15 -14.11 -17.87
CA ASN A 66 23.19 -13.84 -18.93
C ASN A 66 23.71 -12.84 -19.97
N ASN A 67 25.02 -12.58 -19.99
CA ASN A 67 25.66 -11.61 -20.88
C ASN A 67 25.04 -10.21 -20.72
N MET A 68 24.66 -9.84 -19.49
CA MET A 68 24.24 -8.48 -19.16
C MET A 68 25.46 -7.69 -18.67
N PRO A 69 25.92 -6.64 -19.37
CA PRO A 69 27.02 -5.82 -18.89
C PRO A 69 26.63 -5.09 -17.61
N VAL A 70 27.54 -5.08 -16.63
CA VAL A 70 27.36 -4.38 -15.35
C VAL A 70 28.64 -3.65 -14.98
N ARG A 71 28.47 -2.53 -14.27
CA ARG A 71 29.55 -1.75 -13.66
C ARG A 71 29.22 -1.53 -12.20
N TRP A 72 30.16 -1.83 -11.33
CA TRP A 72 30.13 -1.43 -9.93
C TRP A 72 31.07 -0.24 -9.73
N ILE A 73 30.63 0.72 -8.92
CA ILE A 73 31.42 1.85 -8.45
C ILE A 73 31.56 1.67 -6.94
N ASP A 74 32.80 1.68 -6.49
CA ASP A 74 33.19 1.64 -5.10
C ASP A 74 33.07 3.04 -4.49
N ASP A 75 32.13 3.21 -3.57
CA ASP A 75 31.85 4.52 -2.98
C ASP A 75 32.38 4.68 -1.56
N ASP A 76 32.79 3.60 -0.89
CA ASP A 76 33.41 3.62 0.43
C ASP A 76 34.88 3.17 0.48
N ASP A 77 35.49 2.92 -0.69
CA ASP A 77 36.93 2.70 -0.91
C ASP A 77 37.43 1.39 -0.28
N ASP A 78 36.65 0.33 -0.50
CA ASP A 78 36.77 -0.99 0.11
C ASP A 78 37.18 -2.08 -0.91
N MET A 79 36.94 -1.85 -2.20
CA MET A 79 36.99 -2.83 -3.28
C MET A 79 38.40 -3.38 -3.49
N LYS A 80 38.48 -4.70 -3.71
CA LYS A 80 39.75 -5.43 -3.89
C LYS A 80 39.84 -5.97 -5.31
N ILE A 81 41.07 -6.07 -5.82
CA ILE A 81 41.35 -6.65 -7.14
C ILE A 81 40.93 -8.13 -7.29
N THR A 82 40.60 -8.79 -6.19
CA THR A 82 40.09 -10.17 -6.16
C THR A 82 38.58 -10.28 -6.30
N ASP A 83 37.87 -9.16 -6.20
CA ASP A 83 36.42 -9.15 -6.13
C ASP A 83 35.81 -9.42 -7.51
N THR A 84 34.58 -9.94 -7.49
CA THR A 84 33.87 -10.32 -8.72
C THR A 84 32.61 -9.51 -8.99
N GLU A 85 32.21 -8.74 -7.98
CA GLU A 85 31.08 -7.82 -7.89
C GLU A 85 31.42 -6.82 -6.77
N GLY A 86 30.78 -5.66 -6.76
CA GLY A 86 30.75 -4.79 -5.59
C GLY A 86 29.88 -5.39 -4.48
N ASP A 87 29.88 -4.76 -3.32
CA ASP A 87 29.00 -5.13 -2.22
C ASP A 87 27.69 -4.31 -2.25
N THR A 88 26.95 -4.29 -1.15
CA THR A 88 25.63 -3.66 -1.08
C THR A 88 25.42 -2.92 0.24
N ASP A 89 26.50 -2.55 0.92
CA ASP A 89 26.41 -1.63 2.07
C ASP A 89 26.63 -0.19 1.58
N SER A 90 27.60 0.06 0.70
CA SER A 90 27.87 1.41 0.17
C SER A 90 28.13 1.50 -1.33
N ASP A 91 28.06 0.41 -2.10
CA ASP A 91 28.40 0.44 -3.53
C ASP A 91 27.24 0.82 -4.48
N CYS A 92 27.61 1.27 -5.70
CA CYS A 92 26.66 1.60 -6.76
C CYS A 92 26.76 0.62 -7.95
N LEU A 93 25.65 -0.06 -8.28
CA LEU A 93 25.47 -0.93 -9.44
C LEU A 93 24.83 -0.20 -10.62
N MET A 94 25.49 -0.20 -11.77
CA MET A 94 24.96 0.24 -13.06
C MET A 94 24.77 -0.94 -14.02
N ILE A 95 23.62 -1.00 -14.68
CA ILE A 95 23.22 -2.09 -15.58
C ILE A 95 22.90 -1.52 -16.97
N ASP A 96 23.73 -1.88 -17.96
CA ASP A 96 23.54 -1.52 -19.36
C ASP A 96 22.52 -2.49 -20.00
N ARG A 97 21.23 -2.17 -19.85
CA ARG A 97 20.15 -3.10 -20.24
C ARG A 97 20.03 -3.24 -21.75
N ASP A 98 20.28 -2.15 -22.49
CA ASP A 98 20.16 -2.13 -23.95
C ASP A 98 21.46 -2.50 -24.69
N LYS A 99 22.56 -2.67 -23.95
CA LYS A 99 23.87 -3.16 -24.39
C LYS A 99 24.54 -2.23 -25.39
N ASP A 100 24.31 -0.93 -25.26
CA ASP A 100 24.90 0.09 -26.13
C ASP A 100 26.32 0.51 -25.70
N GLY A 101 26.78 0.04 -24.54
CA GLY A 101 28.08 0.32 -23.95
C GLY A 101 28.14 1.62 -23.15
N LYS A 102 27.02 2.32 -22.99
CA LYS A 102 26.85 3.44 -22.05
C LYS A 102 26.06 2.93 -20.86
N PHE A 103 26.50 3.29 -19.67
CA PHE A 103 25.84 2.94 -18.41
C PHE A 103 25.20 4.19 -17.82
N GLY A 104 24.17 4.02 -16.97
CA GLY A 104 23.48 5.14 -16.32
C GLY A 104 22.88 6.11 -17.34
N SER A 105 22.48 5.55 -18.49
CA SER A 105 21.97 6.27 -19.65
C SER A 105 20.53 5.82 -19.95
N TYR A 106 19.95 6.28 -21.06
CA TYR A 106 18.56 5.95 -21.38
C TYR A 106 18.41 4.44 -21.60
N ASN A 107 17.35 3.85 -21.01
CA ASN A 107 17.06 2.41 -20.94
C ASN A 107 17.83 1.62 -19.87
N ASP A 108 18.72 2.25 -19.10
CA ASP A 108 19.52 1.58 -18.07
C ASP A 108 18.86 1.57 -16.69
N LEU A 109 19.37 0.70 -15.81
CA LEU A 109 19.06 0.70 -14.39
C LEU A 109 20.30 1.07 -13.59
N VAL A 110 20.13 1.90 -12.58
CA VAL A 110 21.14 2.16 -11.55
C VAL A 110 20.52 1.88 -10.18
N ILE A 111 21.29 1.23 -9.32
CA ILE A 111 20.94 0.95 -7.93
C ILE A 111 22.14 1.34 -7.08
N ASP A 112 21.92 2.08 -6.00
CA ASP A 112 22.98 2.60 -5.15
C ASP A 112 22.57 2.36 -3.68
N TRP A 113 23.50 1.85 -2.89
CA TRP A 113 23.32 1.56 -1.47
C TRP A 113 24.21 2.50 -0.64
N ASN A 114 23.80 2.83 0.58
CA ASN A 114 24.60 3.72 1.42
C ASN A 114 24.44 3.39 2.90
N ASP A 115 25.56 3.04 3.54
CA ASP A 115 25.70 2.92 4.97
C ASP A 115 26.03 4.30 5.56
N THR A 116 24.99 4.97 6.05
CA THR A 116 25.12 6.32 6.60
C THR A 116 25.81 6.33 7.96
N ASN A 117 25.85 5.18 8.66
CA ASN A 117 26.26 5.07 10.05
C ASN A 117 27.59 4.29 10.27
N LYS A 118 28.08 3.61 9.22
CA LYS A 118 29.32 2.82 9.16
C LYS A 118 29.32 1.54 10.00
N ASP A 119 28.19 0.83 10.06
CA ASP A 119 28.09 -0.48 10.73
C ASP A 119 28.25 -1.69 9.78
N GLY A 120 28.47 -1.45 8.49
CA GLY A 120 28.63 -2.45 7.44
C GLY A 120 27.30 -2.97 6.89
N LYS A 121 26.24 -2.14 6.98
CA LYS A 121 24.93 -2.41 6.39
C LYS A 121 24.38 -1.14 5.76
N ALA A 122 23.69 -1.28 4.64
CA ALA A 122 23.03 -0.13 4.03
C ALA A 122 21.90 0.37 4.94
N ASP A 123 21.78 1.70 5.08
CA ASP A 123 20.61 2.34 5.72
C ASP A 123 19.59 2.81 4.67
N MET A 124 19.99 2.86 3.40
CA MET A 124 19.15 3.32 2.30
C MET A 124 19.57 2.72 0.96
N GLN A 125 18.59 2.59 0.07
CA GLN A 125 18.80 2.20 -1.31
C GLN A 125 18.03 3.16 -2.24
N VAL A 126 18.67 3.61 -3.31
CA VAL A 126 18.00 4.30 -4.41
C VAL A 126 18.00 3.46 -5.68
N VAL A 127 16.86 3.44 -6.37
CA VAL A 127 16.71 2.89 -7.71
C VAL A 127 16.42 4.02 -8.70
N VAL A 128 17.25 4.12 -9.74
CA VAL A 128 17.08 5.05 -10.85
C VAL A 128 16.91 4.26 -12.15
N ASP A 129 15.67 4.20 -12.61
CA ASP A 129 15.24 3.51 -13.83
C ASP A 129 15.09 4.52 -14.97
N TYR A 130 16.15 4.66 -15.77
CA TYR A 130 16.18 5.57 -16.91
C TYR A 130 15.42 4.96 -18.08
N VAL A 131 14.41 5.67 -18.58
CA VAL A 131 13.61 5.20 -19.72
C VAL A 131 13.88 5.98 -20.99
N ALA A 132 13.59 5.36 -22.13
CA ALA A 132 13.78 5.95 -23.45
C ALA A 132 13.47 7.46 -23.52
N MET A 133 14.32 8.20 -24.24
CA MET A 133 14.23 9.66 -24.38
C MET A 133 12.85 10.15 -24.85
N GLU A 134 12.20 9.40 -25.75
CA GLU A 134 10.87 9.73 -26.30
C GLU A 134 9.75 8.94 -25.60
N VAL A 135 9.36 9.35 -24.40
CA VAL A 135 8.16 8.83 -23.72
C VAL A 135 7.01 9.81 -23.90
N LYS A 136 5.94 9.35 -24.56
CA LYS A 136 4.70 10.12 -24.77
C LYS A 136 3.63 9.88 -23.71
N SER A 137 3.85 8.94 -22.79
CA SER A 137 2.91 8.64 -21.70
C SER A 137 3.04 9.66 -20.56
N ALA A 138 1.92 10.04 -19.95
CA ALA A 138 1.89 10.86 -18.74
C ALA A 138 2.53 10.14 -17.55
N TRP A 139 2.25 8.84 -17.41
CA TRP A 139 2.77 7.96 -16.36
C TRP A 139 4.15 7.39 -16.70
N GLY A 140 5.01 8.20 -17.33
CA GLY A 140 6.24 7.71 -17.99
C GLY A 140 6.97 6.58 -17.24
N PRO A 141 7.48 5.55 -17.96
CA PRO A 141 7.81 4.25 -17.36
C PRO A 141 9.02 4.24 -16.41
N GLY A 142 9.64 5.39 -16.15
CA GLY A 142 10.83 5.49 -15.30
C GLY A 142 10.46 5.57 -13.83
N HIS A 143 11.43 5.23 -12.99
CA HIS A 143 11.30 5.21 -11.55
C HIS A 143 12.50 5.93 -10.92
N TYR A 144 12.21 6.81 -9.98
CA TYR A 144 13.17 7.31 -9.01
C TYR A 144 12.59 6.95 -7.64
N MET A 145 13.18 5.96 -6.99
CA MET A 145 12.62 5.36 -5.78
C MET A 145 13.70 5.22 -4.72
N TRP A 146 13.39 5.66 -3.51
CA TRP A 146 14.24 5.51 -2.34
C TRP A 146 13.53 4.62 -1.34
N VAL A 147 14.22 3.63 -0.79
CA VAL A 147 13.78 2.90 0.40
C VAL A 147 14.78 3.21 1.51
N LEU A 148 14.28 3.53 2.70
CA LEU A 148 15.08 3.80 3.89
C LEU A 148 14.76 2.71 4.92
N ASP A 149 15.80 2.01 5.38
CA ASP A 149 15.70 0.90 6.32
C ASP A 149 15.52 1.43 7.74
N THR A 150 14.28 1.76 8.11
CA THR A 150 13.98 2.41 9.39
C THR A 150 13.71 1.44 10.55
N ASP A 151 13.62 0.13 10.28
CA ASP A 151 13.52 -0.95 11.28
C ASP A 151 14.76 -1.88 11.33
N LEU A 152 15.76 -1.66 10.47
CA LEU A 152 17.08 -2.30 10.47
C LEU A 152 17.04 -3.78 10.09
N ASP A 153 16.14 -4.15 9.18
CA ASP A 153 15.98 -5.52 8.68
C ASP A 153 16.78 -5.80 7.39
N ASN A 154 17.32 -4.74 6.78
CA ASN A 154 18.12 -4.74 5.54
C ASN A 154 17.35 -5.29 4.31
N ILE A 155 16.04 -5.08 4.27
CA ILE A 155 15.17 -5.32 3.10
C ILE A 155 15.00 -3.99 2.34
N PHE A 156 14.96 -4.05 1.01
CA PHE A 156 14.85 -2.87 0.14
C PHE A 156 13.97 -3.13 -1.09
N ASN A 157 14.20 -2.42 -2.20
CA ASN A 157 13.49 -2.63 -3.46
C ASN A 157 13.77 -4.04 -4.02
N TYR A 158 12.73 -4.68 -4.56
CA TYR A 158 12.88 -5.97 -5.23
C TYR A 158 13.17 -5.81 -6.73
N ILE A 159 14.34 -6.28 -7.16
CA ILE A 159 14.76 -6.35 -8.56
C ILE A 159 14.69 -7.80 -9.04
N ASP A 160 13.91 -8.06 -10.09
CA ASP A 160 13.98 -9.36 -10.78
C ASP A 160 15.24 -9.41 -11.63
N TRP A 161 16.28 -10.07 -11.10
CA TRP A 161 17.58 -10.16 -11.77
C TRP A 161 17.60 -11.04 -13.04
N ASN A 162 16.50 -11.70 -13.41
CA ASN A 162 16.39 -12.35 -14.71
C ASN A 162 16.02 -11.35 -15.81
N THR A 163 15.16 -10.37 -15.49
CA THR A 163 14.71 -9.33 -16.43
C THR A 163 15.36 -7.97 -16.20
N PHE A 164 16.09 -7.82 -15.09
CA PHE A 164 16.69 -6.60 -14.59
C PHE A 164 15.68 -5.47 -14.39
N GLN A 165 14.46 -5.79 -13.95
CA GLN A 165 13.38 -4.83 -13.75
C GLN A 165 13.05 -4.68 -12.27
N LEU A 166 12.69 -3.46 -11.87
CA LEU A 166 12.06 -3.20 -10.59
C LEU A 166 10.67 -3.88 -10.57
N ARG A 167 10.41 -4.68 -9.54
CA ARG A 167 9.21 -5.53 -9.44
C ARG A 167 8.53 -5.35 -8.08
N CYS A 168 7.99 -4.15 -7.87
CA CYS A 168 7.33 -3.70 -6.63
C CYS A 168 6.08 -4.47 -6.16
N TRP A 169 5.75 -5.57 -6.81
CA TRP A 169 4.45 -6.25 -6.68
C TRP A 169 4.58 -7.74 -6.52
N ILE A 170 5.81 -8.26 -6.52
CA ILE A 170 6.05 -9.68 -6.31
C ILE A 170 5.91 -9.96 -4.82
N HIS A 171 5.19 -11.03 -4.50
CA HIS A 171 4.85 -11.41 -3.14
C HIS A 171 4.65 -12.92 -3.02
N ASN A 172 4.67 -13.44 -1.80
CA ASN A 172 4.11 -14.75 -1.46
C ASN A 172 2.66 -14.58 -0.96
N GLY A 173 1.89 -15.68 -0.95
CA GLY A 173 0.54 -15.66 -0.37
C GLY A 173 -0.38 -14.65 -1.04
N GLN A 174 -1.12 -13.87 -0.24
CA GLN A 174 -1.96 -12.77 -0.72
C GLN A 174 -1.19 -11.44 -0.77
N SER A 175 -0.27 -11.21 0.17
CA SER A 175 0.34 -9.89 0.37
C SER A 175 1.72 -9.85 1.07
N ASP A 176 2.44 -10.98 1.13
CA ASP A 176 3.82 -11.02 1.64
C ASP A 176 4.81 -10.48 0.60
N PHE A 177 4.86 -9.16 0.43
CA PHE A 177 5.66 -8.50 -0.61
C PHE A 177 7.16 -8.71 -0.42
N SER A 178 7.87 -8.86 -1.54
CA SER A 178 9.33 -9.01 -1.55
C SER A 178 10.07 -7.67 -1.46
N GLU A 179 9.37 -6.58 -1.76
CA GLU A 179 9.83 -5.23 -1.48
C GLU A 179 9.41 -4.85 -0.07
N ASP A 180 10.21 -3.99 0.55
CA ASP A 180 10.04 -3.57 1.93
C ASP A 180 8.83 -2.64 2.14
N TYR A 181 7.67 -3.26 2.34
CA TYR A 181 6.40 -2.60 2.70
C TYR A 181 5.92 -3.00 4.10
N HIS A 182 6.72 -3.75 4.84
CA HIS A 182 6.33 -4.34 6.12
C HIS A 182 6.92 -3.56 7.27
N GLY A 183 6.48 -3.87 8.49
CA GLY A 183 7.08 -3.36 9.70
C GLY A 183 7.04 -1.83 9.78
N LYS A 184 8.22 -1.25 10.03
CA LYS A 184 8.40 0.20 10.10
C LYS A 184 9.36 0.64 9.00
N SER A 185 8.93 0.42 7.76
CA SER A 185 9.60 0.84 6.54
C SER A 185 9.14 2.21 6.04
N LEU A 186 9.94 2.82 5.15
CA LEU A 186 9.59 4.04 4.43
C LEU A 186 10.15 4.00 3.01
N PHE A 187 9.36 4.49 2.04
CA PHE A 187 9.86 4.78 0.72
C PHE A 187 9.38 6.13 0.14
N LEU A 188 10.17 6.64 -0.80
CA LEU A 188 9.85 7.79 -1.64
C LEU A 188 9.80 7.36 -3.09
N LYS A 189 8.86 7.85 -3.89
CA LYS A 189 8.73 7.41 -5.28
C LYS A 189 8.24 8.47 -6.25
N MET A 190 8.78 8.42 -7.46
CA MET A 190 8.38 9.22 -8.60
C MET A 190 8.39 8.40 -9.90
N HIS A 191 7.33 8.52 -10.70
CA HIS A 191 7.25 7.92 -12.05
C HIS A 191 7.86 8.83 -13.12
N THR A 192 9.16 9.09 -13.02
CA THR A 192 9.92 9.82 -14.04
C THR A 192 11.41 9.50 -13.90
N THR A 193 12.21 10.09 -14.80
CA THR A 193 13.66 10.00 -14.77
C THR A 193 14.24 11.28 -14.17
N THR A 194 15.36 11.14 -13.44
CA THR A 194 15.91 12.22 -12.61
C THR A 194 16.24 13.48 -13.39
N GLU A 195 16.67 13.37 -14.66
CA GLU A 195 17.02 14.53 -15.50
C GLU A 195 15.82 15.42 -15.84
N LYS A 196 14.60 14.91 -15.67
CA LYS A 196 13.34 15.66 -15.85
C LYS A 196 12.84 16.30 -14.56
N MET A 197 13.43 15.98 -13.42
CA MET A 197 13.03 16.53 -12.13
C MET A 197 13.65 17.90 -11.91
N ASN A 198 12.84 18.82 -11.37
CA ASN A 198 13.29 20.15 -10.98
C ASN A 198 14.20 20.13 -9.74
N ASP A 199 13.92 19.21 -8.81
CA ASP A 199 14.66 19.03 -7.58
C ASP A 199 14.66 17.54 -7.21
N VAL A 200 15.83 16.91 -7.21
CA VAL A 200 15.97 15.47 -6.94
C VAL A 200 15.96 15.15 -5.44
N ARG A 201 15.86 16.16 -4.57
CA ARG A 201 15.62 15.99 -3.12
C ARG A 201 14.16 15.65 -2.79
N LEU A 202 13.25 15.83 -3.75
CA LEU A 202 11.81 15.69 -3.60
C LEU A 202 11.29 14.46 -4.36
N ASN A 203 10.10 13.98 -4.00
CA ASN A 203 9.39 12.92 -4.71
C ASN A 203 7.89 13.23 -4.87
N TRP A 204 7.19 12.41 -5.66
CA TRP A 204 5.72 12.49 -5.77
C TRP A 204 5.08 11.82 -4.56
N GLU A 205 5.33 10.53 -4.34
CA GLU A 205 5.02 9.85 -3.10
C GLU A 205 6.13 10.22 -2.11
N ASN A 206 5.83 11.12 -1.18
CA ASN A 206 6.83 11.82 -0.41
C ASN A 206 6.37 12.11 1.02
N PRO A 207 6.33 11.09 1.89
CA PRO A 207 6.66 9.67 1.64
C PRO A 207 5.43 8.74 1.58
N PHE A 208 5.71 7.44 1.46
CA PHE A 208 4.87 6.38 2.03
C PHE A 208 5.57 5.84 3.30
N LEU A 209 4.85 5.84 4.43
CA LEU A 209 5.31 5.41 5.75
C LEU A 209 4.51 4.21 6.22
N PHE A 210 5.18 3.18 6.72
CA PHE A 210 4.58 2.04 7.43
C PHE A 210 4.96 2.08 8.90
N TYR A 211 4.07 1.59 9.77
CA TYR A 211 4.21 1.68 11.22
C TYR A 211 3.94 0.32 11.85
N ASP A 212 4.97 -0.20 12.52
CA ASP A 212 4.93 -1.33 13.46
C ASP A 212 4.91 -0.78 14.89
N THR A 213 3.71 -0.62 15.42
CA THR A 213 3.49 0.01 16.73
C THR A 213 3.68 -0.97 17.88
N ASP A 214 3.36 -2.25 17.66
CA ASP A 214 3.43 -3.29 18.68
C ASP A 214 4.75 -4.10 18.66
N LYS A 215 5.55 -3.91 17.60
CA LYS A 215 6.91 -4.43 17.39
C LYS A 215 6.97 -5.91 17.08
N ASP A 216 5.99 -6.43 16.37
CA ASP A 216 5.96 -7.82 15.92
C ASP A 216 6.52 -8.03 14.50
N GLY A 217 6.84 -6.94 13.80
CA GLY A 217 7.39 -6.92 12.45
C GLY A 217 6.33 -6.82 11.34
N LEU A 218 5.06 -6.60 11.68
CA LEU A 218 3.96 -6.39 10.74
C LEU A 218 3.58 -4.90 10.67
N THR A 219 2.65 -4.56 9.76
CA THR A 219 2.26 -3.17 9.49
C THR A 219 0.85 -2.89 9.99
N GLU A 220 0.73 -2.17 11.10
CA GLU A 220 -0.55 -1.86 11.74
C GLU A 220 -1.19 -0.61 11.17
N MET A 221 -0.37 0.28 10.63
CA MET A 221 -0.83 1.55 10.09
C MET A 221 0.09 2.01 8.98
N ALA A 222 -0.47 2.76 8.04
CA ALA A 222 0.31 3.40 7.00
C ALA A 222 -0.14 4.84 6.73
N ILE A 223 0.81 5.73 6.43
CA ILE A 223 0.56 7.10 5.99
C ILE A 223 1.21 7.32 4.63
N ARG A 224 0.41 7.66 3.63
CA ARG A 224 0.87 8.01 2.28
C ARG A 224 0.61 9.47 1.98
N LEU A 225 1.64 10.20 1.60
CA LEU A 225 1.59 11.63 1.30
C LEU A 225 2.05 11.87 -0.14
N CYS A 226 1.32 12.71 -0.88
CA CYS A 226 1.63 13.02 -2.27
C CYS A 226 1.84 14.52 -2.51
N ASP A 227 2.95 14.90 -3.15
CA ASP A 227 3.18 16.21 -3.80
C ASP A 227 2.92 16.05 -5.29
N SER A 228 1.67 16.21 -5.71
CA SER A 228 1.24 15.80 -7.05
C SER A 228 1.73 16.76 -8.14
N PRO A 229 2.63 16.33 -9.06
CA PRO A 229 2.98 17.12 -10.23
C PRO A 229 1.79 17.24 -11.19
N ALA A 230 1.88 18.17 -12.15
CA ALA A 230 0.77 18.50 -13.04
C ALA A 230 0.22 17.28 -13.81
N PHE A 231 1.09 16.38 -14.28
CA PHE A 231 0.68 15.20 -15.06
C PHE A 231 -0.12 14.17 -14.26
N VAL A 232 0.02 14.14 -12.93
CA VAL A 232 -0.77 13.24 -12.06
C VAL A 232 -2.24 13.65 -12.08
N ASN A 233 -2.48 14.96 -12.08
CA ASN A 233 -3.81 15.55 -12.11
C ASN A 233 -4.41 15.63 -13.52
N ASP A 234 -3.58 15.70 -14.57
CA ASP A 234 -4.01 15.66 -15.97
C ASP A 234 -3.20 14.65 -16.77
N LYS A 235 -3.76 13.44 -16.91
CA LYS A 235 -3.14 12.32 -17.63
C LYS A 235 -3.02 12.53 -19.14
N THR A 236 -3.49 13.67 -19.69
CA THR A 236 -3.25 14.05 -21.08
C THR A 236 -1.90 14.74 -21.29
N LEU A 237 -1.27 15.21 -20.20
CA LEU A 237 0.03 15.87 -20.23
C LEU A 237 1.16 14.86 -20.42
N ALA A 238 2.15 15.20 -21.22
CA ALA A 238 3.34 14.36 -21.41
C ALA A 238 4.27 14.41 -20.19
N ASN A 239 5.02 13.33 -19.95
CA ASN A 239 6.08 13.26 -18.94
C ASN A 239 7.35 14.01 -19.42
N ILE A 240 7.29 15.34 -19.33
CA ILE A 240 8.33 16.30 -19.68
C ILE A 240 8.65 17.20 -18.48
N PRO A 241 9.84 17.82 -18.41
CA PRO A 241 10.30 18.61 -17.26
C PRO A 241 9.32 19.69 -16.77
N GLU A 242 8.52 20.27 -17.66
CA GLU A 242 7.53 21.28 -17.30
C GLU A 242 6.37 20.70 -16.48
N ASN A 243 5.98 19.45 -16.75
CA ASN A 243 4.81 18.81 -16.16
C ASN A 243 5.15 17.93 -14.95
N THR A 244 6.43 17.56 -14.77
CA THR A 244 6.96 16.73 -13.67
C THR A 244 7.39 17.53 -12.44
N LYS A 245 7.17 18.85 -12.43
CA LYS A 245 7.64 19.73 -11.35
C LYS A 245 6.92 19.44 -10.04
N LEU A 246 7.71 19.14 -9.02
CA LEU A 246 7.29 19.05 -7.64
C LEU A 246 7.31 20.43 -6.98
N THR A 247 6.42 20.64 -6.01
CA THR A 247 6.16 21.97 -5.46
C THR A 247 6.68 22.16 -4.04
N GLY A 248 7.04 21.08 -3.35
CA GLY A 248 7.31 21.12 -1.92
C GLY A 248 6.03 21.23 -1.07
N ASN A 249 4.88 20.83 -1.62
CA ASN A 249 3.60 20.89 -0.95
C ASN A 249 2.80 19.60 -1.14
N ILE A 250 2.50 18.90 -0.05
CA ILE A 250 1.60 17.75 -0.05
C ILE A 250 0.20 18.26 -0.39
N ASP A 251 -0.45 17.71 -1.40
CA ASP A 251 -1.82 18.05 -1.79
C ASP A 251 -2.83 16.93 -1.54
N TRP A 252 -2.33 15.74 -1.21
CA TRP A 252 -3.14 14.57 -0.89
C TRP A 252 -2.47 13.73 0.20
N ALA A 253 -3.24 13.28 1.17
CA ALA A 253 -2.78 12.44 2.27
C ALA A 253 -3.77 11.29 2.52
N SER A 254 -3.26 10.11 2.87
CA SER A 254 -4.04 8.93 3.21
C SER A 254 -3.49 8.27 4.45
N LEU A 255 -4.37 7.96 5.40
CA LEU A 255 -4.05 7.30 6.66
C LEU A 255 -4.88 6.04 6.75
N SER A 256 -4.25 4.87 6.82
CA SER A 256 -4.88 3.56 6.81
C SER A 256 -4.50 2.75 8.05
N PHE A 257 -5.42 1.99 8.64
CA PHE A 257 -5.26 1.42 9.98
C PHE A 257 -5.85 0.02 10.11
N ASP A 258 -5.10 -0.95 10.64
CA ASP A 258 -5.59 -2.22 11.20
C ASP A 258 -6.17 -1.95 12.58
N LEU A 259 -7.49 -1.94 12.72
CA LEU A 259 -8.16 -1.56 13.95
C LEU A 259 -8.36 -2.73 14.92
N ASP A 260 -8.17 -3.97 14.51
CA ASP A 260 -8.36 -5.14 15.37
C ASP A 260 -7.06 -5.92 15.66
N ASN A 261 -5.95 -5.45 15.08
CA ASN A 261 -4.57 -5.87 15.30
C ASN A 261 -4.37 -7.35 14.99
N ASP A 262 -4.88 -7.78 13.84
CA ASP A 262 -4.87 -9.18 13.41
C ASP A 262 -4.03 -9.46 12.16
N ASN A 263 -3.28 -8.45 11.69
CA ASN A 263 -2.20 -8.69 10.74
C ASN A 263 -1.34 -9.87 11.21
N ALA A 264 -1.03 -10.77 10.26
CA ALA A 264 -0.29 -11.99 10.53
C ALA A 264 0.36 -12.53 9.26
N VAL A 265 1.17 -13.59 9.40
CA VAL A 265 1.63 -14.36 8.23
C VAL A 265 0.42 -14.94 7.49
N GLN A 266 0.33 -14.67 6.18
CA GLN A 266 -0.82 -14.87 5.27
C GLN A 266 -1.99 -13.88 5.42
N ASN A 267 -1.83 -12.85 6.25
CA ASN A 267 -2.73 -11.72 6.42
C ASN A 267 -1.90 -10.43 6.63
N GLU A 268 -0.92 -10.16 5.75
CA GLU A 268 0.10 -9.14 6.01
C GLU A 268 -0.42 -7.69 5.88
N PHE A 269 -1.56 -7.50 5.20
CA PHE A 269 -2.13 -6.18 4.92
C PHE A 269 -3.64 -6.16 5.11
N ASP A 270 -4.05 -6.32 6.36
CA ASP A 270 -5.42 -6.26 6.84
C ASP A 270 -5.63 -5.03 7.72
N LEU A 271 -5.54 -3.87 7.10
CA LEU A 271 -6.10 -2.64 7.66
C LEU A 271 -7.66 -2.80 7.76
N ASP A 272 -8.41 -1.88 8.35
CA ASP A 272 -9.89 -1.93 8.39
C ASP A 272 -10.50 -0.66 7.79
N MET A 273 -9.76 0.45 7.82
CA MET A 273 -10.27 1.73 7.37
C MET A 273 -9.18 2.64 6.84
N THR A 274 -9.61 3.62 6.03
CA THR A 274 -8.76 4.68 5.50
C THR A 274 -9.43 6.06 5.60
N ILE A 275 -8.67 7.09 5.99
CA ILE A 275 -9.05 8.50 5.91
C ILE A 275 -8.19 9.22 4.88
N HIS A 276 -8.82 9.82 3.87
CA HIS A 276 -8.18 10.51 2.76
C HIS A 276 -8.44 12.01 2.77
N PHE A 277 -7.39 12.81 2.88
CA PHE A 277 -7.45 14.26 2.81
C PHE A 277 -7.04 14.78 1.43
N ARG A 278 -7.80 15.73 0.86
CA ARG A 278 -7.58 16.19 -0.53
C ARG A 278 -7.57 17.70 -0.71
N GLY A 279 -6.63 18.17 -1.54
CA GLY A 279 -6.49 19.55 -2.02
C GLY A 279 -5.97 20.53 -0.97
N GLY A 280 -5.35 21.65 -1.38
CA GLY A 280 -4.85 22.68 -0.46
C GLY A 280 -3.59 22.25 0.30
N GLY A 281 -3.74 21.29 1.22
CA GLY A 281 -2.63 20.54 1.78
C GLY A 281 -1.66 21.35 2.66
N PHE A 282 -0.37 21.00 2.66
CA PHE A 282 0.65 21.65 3.48
C PHE A 282 2.04 21.64 2.86
N ASN A 283 2.84 22.66 3.19
CA ASN A 283 4.25 22.73 2.81
C ASN A 283 5.10 21.86 3.75
N TYR A 284 6.04 21.11 3.17
CA TYR A 284 6.94 20.20 3.89
C TYR A 284 8.43 20.52 3.65
N MET A 285 8.75 21.66 3.05
CA MET A 285 10.14 22.01 2.69
C MET A 285 11.05 22.22 3.89
N ASP A 286 10.50 22.29 5.10
CA ASP A 286 11.21 22.34 6.38
C ASP A 286 11.55 20.95 6.93
N GLN A 287 11.01 19.87 6.37
CA GLN A 287 11.27 18.48 6.78
C GLN A 287 12.53 17.93 6.09
N VAL A 288 13.70 18.42 6.51
CA VAL A 288 14.99 18.11 5.87
C VAL A 288 15.70 16.99 6.61
N HIS A 289 15.94 15.88 5.90
CA HIS A 289 16.66 14.70 6.40
C HIS A 289 18.04 14.65 5.78
N LYS A 290 19.08 14.79 6.60
CA LYS A 290 20.48 14.79 6.15
C LYS A 290 21.11 13.43 6.34
N PHE A 291 21.97 13.05 5.40
CA PHE A 291 22.75 11.83 5.42
C PHE A 291 24.15 12.08 4.87
N ASN A 292 25.08 11.18 5.21
CA ASN A 292 26.38 11.15 4.56
C ASN A 292 26.17 10.80 3.08
N ASN A 293 26.69 11.63 2.17
CA ASN A 293 26.28 11.59 0.78
C ASN A 293 26.73 10.31 0.06
N MET A 294 25.85 9.76 -0.78
CA MET A 294 26.10 8.56 -1.59
C MET A 294 27.04 8.80 -2.77
N ARG A 295 27.82 9.89 -2.79
CA ARG A 295 28.56 10.29 -3.99
C ARG A 295 29.84 9.47 -4.19
N GLY A 296 30.38 8.91 -3.10
CA GLY A 296 31.73 8.38 -3.07
C GLY A 296 32.72 9.35 -3.74
N LEU A 297 33.43 8.84 -4.74
CA LEU A 297 34.46 9.58 -5.47
C LEU A 297 33.86 10.57 -6.51
N PRO A 298 34.14 11.89 -6.41
CA PRO A 298 33.66 12.88 -7.37
C PRO A 298 33.99 12.64 -8.86
N ALA A 299 34.99 11.80 -9.16
CA ALA A 299 35.36 11.46 -10.52
C ALA A 299 34.28 10.61 -11.24
N THR A 300 33.49 9.86 -10.47
CA THR A 300 32.45 8.94 -10.98
C THR A 300 31.22 9.69 -11.49
N ASP A 301 31.01 10.96 -11.10
CA ASP A 301 29.94 11.84 -11.61
C ASP A 301 29.85 11.83 -13.15
N THR A 302 30.98 11.68 -13.84
CA THR A 302 31.04 11.66 -15.32
C THR A 302 30.43 10.40 -15.94
N MET A 303 30.11 9.39 -15.13
CA MET A 303 29.52 8.12 -15.54
C MET A 303 27.98 8.13 -15.55
N PHE A 304 27.35 9.19 -15.05
CA PHE A 304 25.89 9.30 -14.92
C PHE A 304 25.31 10.32 -15.89
N MET A 305 24.12 10.03 -16.44
CA MET A 305 23.36 11.03 -17.20
C MET A 305 22.95 12.22 -16.35
N ASP A 306 22.53 11.97 -15.10
CA ASP A 306 22.19 12.99 -14.13
C ASP A 306 22.89 12.72 -12.80
N PRO A 307 24.08 13.30 -12.54
CA PRO A 307 24.80 13.07 -11.29
C PRO A 307 24.18 13.79 -10.09
N ARG A 308 23.14 14.62 -10.26
CA ARG A 308 22.56 15.42 -9.16
C ARG A 308 22.06 14.56 -8.01
N TRP A 309 21.50 13.37 -8.29
CA TRP A 309 20.96 12.50 -7.25
C TRP A 309 22.06 11.84 -6.40
N ARG A 310 23.22 11.50 -6.99
CA ARG A 310 24.40 11.01 -6.23
C ARG A 310 25.04 12.08 -5.37
N GLN A 311 24.94 13.34 -5.80
CA GLN A 311 25.48 14.49 -5.07
C GLN A 311 24.63 14.90 -3.86
N LEU A 312 23.50 14.22 -3.61
CA LEU A 312 22.62 14.54 -2.49
C LEU A 312 23.28 14.23 -1.15
N SER A 313 23.08 15.14 -0.21
CA SER A 313 23.39 14.97 1.22
C SER A 313 22.14 15.17 2.09
N GLU A 314 20.99 15.36 1.43
CA GLU A 314 19.70 15.52 2.07
C GLU A 314 18.57 15.11 1.13
N LEU A 315 17.48 14.65 1.75
CA LEU A 315 16.17 14.43 1.16
C LEU A 315 15.16 15.26 1.97
N ILE A 316 14.04 15.62 1.37
CA ILE A 316 13.04 16.48 2.02
C ILE A 316 11.69 15.77 1.99
N TYR A 317 11.25 15.26 3.13
CA TYR A 317 10.00 14.49 3.28
C TYR A 317 9.53 14.52 4.75
N PRO A 318 8.23 14.51 5.03
CA PRO A 318 7.70 14.20 6.36
C PRO A 318 8.09 12.80 6.85
N ASP A 319 8.59 12.63 8.07
CA ASP A 319 8.94 11.33 8.66
C ASP A 319 7.82 10.73 9.55
N HIS A 320 8.06 9.55 10.14
CA HIS A 320 7.13 8.88 11.06
C HIS A 320 6.72 9.74 12.27
N GLU A 321 7.57 10.67 12.70
CA GLU A 321 7.33 11.50 13.88
C GLU A 321 6.51 12.76 13.56
N SER A 322 6.60 13.25 12.32
CA SER A 322 6.00 14.53 11.89
C SER A 322 4.76 14.36 11.02
N ALA A 323 4.63 13.27 10.27
CA ALA A 323 3.58 13.10 9.27
C ALA A 323 2.16 13.30 9.82
N TRP A 324 1.84 12.70 10.98
CA TRP A 324 0.53 12.83 11.63
C TRP A 324 0.19 14.30 11.96
N ASP A 325 1.10 14.99 12.66
CA ASP A 325 0.93 16.40 13.04
C ASP A 325 0.80 17.30 11.80
N LEU A 326 1.61 17.05 10.77
CA LEU A 326 1.56 17.82 9.53
C LEU A 326 0.22 17.68 8.82
N VAL A 327 -0.36 16.48 8.76
CA VAL A 327 -1.69 16.26 8.17
C VAL A 327 -2.75 17.03 8.96
N PHE A 328 -2.88 16.81 10.25
CA PHE A 328 -4.01 17.35 11.03
C PHE A 328 -3.86 18.83 11.41
N ASN A 329 -2.65 19.26 11.78
CA ASN A 329 -2.44 20.61 12.34
C ASN A 329 -1.93 21.62 11.30
N ARG A 330 -1.18 21.18 10.29
CA ARG A 330 -0.69 22.07 9.22
C ARG A 330 -1.57 22.02 7.96
N GLY A 331 -2.23 20.88 7.71
CA GLY A 331 -3.07 20.64 6.54
C GLY A 331 -4.20 21.64 6.38
N LYS A 332 -4.38 22.13 5.15
CA LYS A 332 -5.49 23.01 4.74
C LYS A 332 -6.33 22.33 3.68
N PHE A 333 -6.83 21.14 4.03
CA PHE A 333 -7.56 20.29 3.11
C PHE A 333 -8.92 20.84 2.71
N LYS A 334 -9.38 20.47 1.51
CA LYS A 334 -10.67 20.91 0.96
C LYS A 334 -11.79 19.89 1.16
N SER A 335 -11.44 18.61 1.21
CA SER A 335 -12.38 17.52 1.42
C SER A 335 -11.69 16.36 2.14
N VAL A 336 -12.48 15.54 2.82
CA VAL A 336 -12.05 14.31 3.49
C VAL A 336 -12.96 13.17 3.06
N TYR A 337 -12.37 12.08 2.57
CA TYR A 337 -13.09 10.86 2.25
C TYR A 337 -12.72 9.80 3.28
N PHE A 338 -13.66 8.95 3.61
CA PHE A 338 -13.50 7.86 4.55
C PHE A 338 -13.96 6.59 3.87
N THR A 339 -13.18 5.53 4.02
CA THR A 339 -13.58 4.20 3.57
C THR A 339 -13.34 3.21 4.69
N PHE A 340 -14.28 2.29 4.89
CA PHE A 340 -14.20 1.20 5.85
C PHE A 340 -14.40 -0.11 5.07
N ASP A 341 -13.46 -1.03 5.21
CA ASP A 341 -13.56 -2.39 4.68
C ASP A 341 -14.51 -3.19 5.58
N GLU A 342 -15.71 -3.44 5.08
CA GLU A 342 -16.78 -4.01 5.90
C GLU A 342 -16.79 -5.55 5.85
N ASP A 343 -16.02 -6.15 4.95
CA ASP A 343 -15.93 -7.59 4.70
C ASP A 343 -14.55 -8.20 4.92
N ASP A 344 -13.57 -7.41 5.34
CA ASP A 344 -12.33 -7.87 5.99
C ASP A 344 -11.46 -8.68 5.03
N ASP A 345 -11.28 -8.16 3.80
CA ASP A 345 -10.75 -8.93 2.69
C ASP A 345 -9.54 -8.32 1.97
N CYS A 346 -9.07 -7.20 2.48
CA CYS A 346 -7.98 -6.49 1.89
C CYS A 346 -6.64 -7.23 2.07
N ALA A 347 -5.82 -7.13 1.03
CA ALA A 347 -4.47 -7.70 1.02
C ALA A 347 -3.54 -6.87 0.13
N ARG A 348 -3.65 -5.53 0.20
CA ARG A 348 -2.92 -4.63 -0.70
C ARG A 348 -2.07 -3.64 0.08
N TRP A 349 -0.77 -3.61 -0.18
CA TRP A 349 0.15 -2.72 0.55
C TRP A 349 -0.15 -1.23 0.40
N GLU A 350 -0.64 -0.77 -0.77
CA GLU A 350 -0.95 0.66 -0.87
C GLU A 350 -2.14 1.07 -0.02
N ARG A 351 -2.95 0.09 0.43
CA ARG A 351 -4.38 0.19 0.76
C ARG A 351 -4.85 1.62 0.95
N VAL A 352 -5.19 2.19 -0.20
CA VAL A 352 -5.81 3.48 -0.35
C VAL A 352 -7.17 3.20 -0.95
N GLU A 353 -8.15 2.96 -0.10
CA GLU A 353 -9.50 2.65 -0.59
C GLU A 353 -10.15 3.92 -1.13
N LEU A 354 -9.88 4.15 -2.40
CA LEU A 354 -10.19 5.38 -3.10
C LEU A 354 -11.62 5.37 -3.62
N TYR A 355 -12.59 5.11 -2.74
CA TYR A 355 -14.00 5.32 -3.05
C TYR A 355 -14.23 6.81 -3.34
N GLU A 356 -14.73 7.07 -4.54
CA GLU A 356 -15.00 8.41 -5.02
C GLU A 356 -16.48 8.75 -4.87
N PRO A 357 -16.86 10.03 -4.67
CA PRO A 357 -18.25 10.48 -4.51
C PRO A 357 -19.00 10.51 -5.85
N ASN A 358 -18.96 9.40 -6.56
CA ASN A 358 -19.49 9.19 -7.90
C ASN A 358 -20.83 8.42 -7.83
N ASN A 359 -21.21 7.75 -8.93
CA ASN A 359 -22.47 7.04 -8.98
C ASN A 359 -22.45 5.78 -8.11
N LEU A 360 -23.42 5.67 -7.21
CA LEU A 360 -23.59 4.56 -6.29
C LEU A 360 -23.68 3.18 -6.95
N PHE A 361 -24.29 3.06 -8.13
CA PHE A 361 -24.63 1.77 -8.74
C PHE A 361 -23.77 1.39 -9.95
N LYS A 362 -23.05 2.35 -10.55
CA LYS A 362 -22.11 2.03 -11.63
C LYS A 362 -20.93 1.26 -11.06
N ILE A 363 -20.52 0.20 -11.74
CA ILE A 363 -19.46 -0.69 -11.29
C ILE A 363 -18.31 -0.73 -12.29
N GLY A 364 -17.11 -0.74 -11.74
CA GLY A 364 -15.83 -1.04 -12.34
C GLY A 364 -14.93 0.18 -12.52
N ALA A 365 -13.63 -0.12 -12.52
CA ALA A 365 -12.55 0.83 -12.73
C ALA A 365 -12.81 1.77 -13.92
N ARG A 366 -12.71 3.08 -13.68
CA ARG A 366 -12.85 4.15 -14.68
C ARG A 366 -14.21 4.21 -15.39
N LYS A 367 -15.26 3.63 -14.78
CA LYS A 367 -16.65 3.65 -15.32
C LYS A 367 -17.56 4.65 -14.60
N GLY A 368 -17.02 5.44 -13.67
CA GLY A 368 -17.75 6.50 -12.94
C GLY A 368 -18.64 6.00 -11.81
N GLY A 369 -18.32 4.84 -11.23
CA GLY A 369 -18.83 4.34 -9.97
C GLY A 369 -18.11 4.91 -8.76
N ILE A 370 -18.52 4.55 -7.54
CA ILE A 370 -17.70 4.89 -6.35
C ILE A 370 -16.34 4.18 -6.41
N ASP A 371 -16.30 3.00 -7.00
CA ASP A 371 -15.10 2.22 -7.37
C ASP A 371 -14.43 2.69 -8.68
N ASN A 372 -14.65 3.94 -9.08
CA ASN A 372 -14.04 4.50 -10.29
C ASN A 372 -12.51 4.52 -10.21
N ASN A 373 -11.97 4.73 -9.02
CA ASN A 373 -10.56 4.51 -8.81
C ASN A 373 -10.25 3.03 -8.98
N ALA A 374 -9.28 2.75 -9.83
CA ALA A 374 -8.94 1.38 -10.15
C ALA A 374 -8.02 0.73 -9.10
N GLN A 375 -8.04 1.24 -7.87
CA GLN A 375 -7.50 0.70 -6.62
C GLN A 375 -8.60 0.48 -5.57
N ALA A 376 -9.87 0.72 -5.93
CA ALA A 376 -11.03 0.48 -5.07
C ALA A 376 -11.70 -0.86 -5.39
N ASP A 377 -12.44 -1.39 -4.42
CA ASP A 377 -13.26 -2.56 -4.62
C ASP A 377 -14.63 -2.27 -5.16
N ALA A 378 -15.13 -3.22 -5.93
CA ALA A 378 -16.37 -3.07 -6.64
C ALA A 378 -17.57 -3.12 -5.69
N ALA A 379 -17.44 -3.91 -4.63
CA ALA A 379 -18.31 -4.06 -3.46
C ALA A 379 -17.47 -4.61 -2.30
N GLY A 380 -18.03 -4.56 -1.09
CA GLY A 380 -17.34 -4.89 0.16
C GLY A 380 -17.35 -3.66 1.06
N ASP A 381 -16.66 -2.61 0.63
CA ASP A 381 -16.40 -1.40 1.40
C ASP A 381 -17.58 -0.42 1.54
N ARG A 382 -17.50 0.40 2.59
CA ARG A 382 -18.34 1.57 2.83
C ARG A 382 -17.54 2.85 2.65
N GLY A 383 -17.96 3.73 1.74
CA GLY A 383 -17.39 5.06 1.52
C GLY A 383 -18.26 6.20 2.05
N GLU A 384 -17.64 7.24 2.61
CA GLU A 384 -18.29 8.45 3.12
C GLU A 384 -17.48 9.69 2.73
N TRP A 385 -18.17 10.80 2.46
CA TRP A 385 -17.54 11.97 1.85
C TRP A 385 -17.95 13.26 2.56
N ASP A 386 -16.97 13.93 3.19
CA ASP A 386 -17.01 15.31 3.65
C ASP A 386 -16.39 16.20 2.56
N MET A 387 -17.24 16.79 1.72
CA MET A 387 -16.81 17.49 0.52
C MET A 387 -16.31 18.90 0.78
N ASP A 388 -16.54 19.45 1.97
CA ASP A 388 -16.11 20.79 2.36
C ASP A 388 -15.12 20.84 3.55
N ASN A 389 -14.71 19.66 4.02
CA ASN A 389 -13.79 19.47 5.16
C ASN A 389 -14.32 20.12 6.44
N SER A 390 -15.65 20.16 6.61
CA SER A 390 -16.29 20.72 7.81
C SER A 390 -16.01 19.87 9.05
N GLY A 391 -15.86 18.57 8.88
CA GLY A 391 -15.58 17.60 9.94
C GLY A 391 -14.11 17.45 10.30
N LYS A 392 -13.20 17.88 9.40
CA LYS A 392 -11.74 17.84 9.62
C LYS A 392 -11.17 16.43 9.85
N GLY A 393 -11.80 15.42 9.27
CA GLY A 393 -11.41 14.02 9.45
C GLY A 393 -11.72 13.46 10.84
N ASN A 394 -12.55 14.14 11.62
CA ASN A 394 -13.06 13.61 12.88
C ASN A 394 -14.06 12.48 12.64
N LEU A 395 -14.16 11.58 13.60
CA LEU A 395 -15.03 10.41 13.52
C LEU A 395 -16.14 10.51 14.57
N TYR A 396 -17.16 9.66 14.44
CA TYR A 396 -18.13 9.41 15.51
C TYR A 396 -18.65 7.98 15.42
N VAL A 397 -19.17 7.47 16.54
CA VAL A 397 -19.88 6.18 16.56
C VAL A 397 -21.37 6.45 16.48
N SER A 398 -21.99 5.98 15.41
CA SER A 398 -23.43 6.15 15.19
C SER A 398 -24.24 5.37 16.23
N LYS A 399 -25.44 5.85 16.54
CA LYS A 399 -26.40 5.10 17.38
C LYS A 399 -27.26 4.13 16.57
N PHE A 400 -27.36 4.33 15.26
CA PHE A 400 -28.37 3.68 14.43
C PHE A 400 -27.91 2.36 13.81
N ASP A 401 -26.63 2.26 13.47
CA ASP A 401 -25.98 1.01 13.04
C ASP A 401 -24.83 0.61 13.98
N GLY A 402 -24.42 1.50 14.89
CA GLY A 402 -23.37 1.23 15.85
C GLY A 402 -21.95 1.34 15.29
N ARG A 403 -21.79 1.77 14.03
CA ARG A 403 -20.51 1.79 13.31
C ARG A 403 -19.76 3.10 13.50
N ILE A 404 -18.49 3.11 13.08
CA ILE A 404 -17.66 4.32 12.98
C ILE A 404 -18.01 5.04 11.66
N HIS A 405 -18.29 6.34 11.74
CA HIS A 405 -18.66 7.20 10.61
C HIS A 405 -17.81 8.47 10.60
N LEU A 406 -17.64 9.06 9.42
CA LEU A 406 -16.97 10.33 9.20
C LEU A 406 -17.87 11.50 9.61
N PHE A 407 -17.45 12.26 10.62
CA PHE A 407 -18.14 13.49 10.99
C PHE A 407 -18.00 14.51 9.85
N GLY A 408 -19.08 15.24 9.55
CA GLY A 408 -19.12 16.22 8.46
C GLY A 408 -19.45 15.63 7.08
N ALA A 409 -19.55 14.31 6.94
CA ALA A 409 -19.93 13.69 5.67
C ALA A 409 -21.35 14.09 5.24
N GLU A 410 -21.52 14.57 4.01
CA GLU A 410 -22.86 14.91 3.52
C GLU A 410 -23.67 13.66 3.13
N TRP A 411 -22.97 12.61 2.71
CA TRP A 411 -23.56 11.32 2.38
C TRP A 411 -22.50 10.21 2.39
N GLY A 412 -22.98 8.97 2.39
CA GLY A 412 -22.16 7.77 2.34
C GLY A 412 -22.87 6.63 1.62
N ALA A 413 -22.14 5.55 1.37
CA ALA A 413 -22.66 4.37 0.72
C ALA A 413 -21.89 3.11 1.12
N TRP A 414 -22.61 2.01 1.29
CA TRP A 414 -22.03 0.68 1.46
C TRP A 414 -22.57 -0.25 0.38
N ARG A 415 -21.68 -0.77 -0.46
CA ARG A 415 -22.00 -1.84 -1.41
C ARG A 415 -21.70 -3.16 -0.72
N ILE A 416 -22.73 -3.90 -0.34
CA ILE A 416 -22.56 -5.08 0.49
C ILE A 416 -21.94 -6.22 -0.33
N ASP A 417 -20.86 -6.78 0.21
CA ASP A 417 -20.40 -8.12 -0.13
C ASP A 417 -20.15 -8.93 1.15
N GLN A 418 -21.20 -9.54 1.68
CA GLN A 418 -21.12 -10.27 2.96
C GLN A 418 -20.14 -11.47 2.94
N ASN A 419 -19.70 -11.93 1.77
CA ASN A 419 -18.85 -13.11 1.65
C ASN A 419 -17.44 -12.80 1.13
N ALA A 420 -17.02 -11.52 1.06
CA ALA A 420 -15.71 -11.14 0.53
C ALA A 420 -15.44 -11.75 -0.86
N PHE A 421 -16.46 -11.77 -1.72
CA PHE A 421 -16.36 -12.38 -3.06
C PHE A 421 -15.67 -11.44 -4.06
N SER A 422 -15.83 -10.13 -3.88
CA SER A 422 -15.36 -9.08 -4.76
C SER A 422 -14.17 -8.31 -4.19
N PHE A 423 -13.30 -8.99 -3.46
CA PHE A 423 -12.04 -8.41 -3.03
C PHE A 423 -11.14 -8.06 -4.22
N GLN A 424 -10.37 -6.99 -4.08
CA GLN A 424 -9.41 -6.53 -5.08
C GLN A 424 -8.44 -7.64 -5.49
N GLY A 425 -8.05 -8.40 -4.47
CA GLY A 425 -6.87 -9.26 -4.44
C GLY A 425 -5.62 -8.57 -4.97
N MET A 426 -4.61 -9.38 -5.26
CA MET A 426 -3.41 -8.93 -5.96
C MET A 426 -3.66 -8.83 -7.47
N GLY A 427 -3.05 -7.81 -8.09
CA GLY A 427 -3.02 -7.62 -9.54
C GLY A 427 -2.95 -6.14 -9.92
N GLY A 428 -1.85 -5.75 -10.53
CA GLY A 428 -1.60 -4.36 -10.91
C GLY A 428 -2.62 -3.82 -11.93
N LEU A 429 -2.82 -2.49 -11.87
CA LEU A 429 -3.32 -1.70 -13.00
C LEU A 429 -2.37 -1.69 -14.20
N TYR A 430 -1.17 -2.20 -13.98
CA TYR A 430 0.00 -2.06 -14.84
C TYR A 430 0.33 -3.43 -15.42
N ASP A 431 0.21 -3.48 -16.74
CA ASP A 431 0.50 -4.57 -17.63
C ASP A 431 1.96 -5.03 -17.50
N GLY A 432 2.15 -6.30 -17.11
CA GLY A 432 3.43 -7.02 -17.29
C GLY A 432 4.13 -7.56 -16.04
N TYR A 433 3.53 -7.45 -14.85
CA TYR A 433 4.21 -7.72 -13.56
C TYR A 433 3.61 -8.89 -12.73
N GLY A 434 2.51 -9.50 -13.18
CA GLY A 434 1.81 -10.59 -12.49
C GLY A 434 0.48 -10.93 -13.19
N PRO A 435 -0.35 -11.87 -12.67
CA PRO A 435 -1.73 -12.01 -13.13
C PRO A 435 -2.47 -10.67 -12.98
N GLY A 436 -3.39 -10.37 -13.91
CA GLY A 436 -4.24 -9.18 -13.80
C GLY A 436 -5.11 -9.24 -12.54
N ARG A 437 -5.79 -8.14 -12.22
CA ARG A 437 -6.74 -8.08 -11.09
C ARG A 437 -7.57 -9.35 -11.00
N SER A 438 -7.49 -9.99 -9.83
CA SER A 438 -8.23 -11.23 -9.55
C SER A 438 -9.67 -10.95 -9.13
N GLN A 439 -10.02 -9.69 -8.86
CA GLN A 439 -11.36 -9.24 -8.52
C GLN A 439 -12.42 -9.69 -9.53
N VAL A 440 -13.51 -10.23 -9.00
CA VAL A 440 -14.71 -10.53 -9.78
C VAL A 440 -15.75 -9.46 -9.50
N GLU A 441 -15.98 -8.56 -10.46
CA GLU A 441 -17.04 -7.54 -10.36
C GLU A 441 -18.42 -8.21 -10.19
N PRO A 442 -19.19 -7.93 -9.12
CA PRO A 442 -20.54 -8.44 -8.96
C PRO A 442 -21.48 -7.90 -10.05
N LYS A 443 -22.49 -8.70 -10.39
CA LYS A 443 -23.54 -8.26 -11.33
C LYS A 443 -24.67 -7.51 -10.64
N LEU A 444 -24.90 -7.86 -9.37
CA LEU A 444 -25.93 -7.36 -8.47
C LEU A 444 -25.30 -7.34 -7.09
N PHE A 445 -25.56 -6.30 -6.33
CA PHE A 445 -25.10 -6.14 -4.95
C PHE A 445 -26.14 -5.33 -4.19
N SER A 446 -26.40 -5.71 -2.95
CA SER A 446 -27.24 -4.90 -2.07
C SER A 446 -26.50 -3.60 -1.74
N THR A 447 -27.22 -2.50 -1.60
CA THR A 447 -26.65 -1.20 -1.38
C THR A 447 -27.36 -0.46 -0.27
N LEU A 448 -26.59 0.07 0.68
CA LEU A 448 -27.05 1.03 1.66
C LEU A 448 -26.55 2.42 1.26
N LYS A 449 -27.41 3.42 1.41
CA LYS A 449 -27.05 4.82 1.27
C LYS A 449 -27.32 5.55 2.56
N TYR A 450 -26.34 6.32 3.01
CA TYR A 450 -26.43 7.21 4.17
C TYR A 450 -26.53 8.66 3.69
N THR A 451 -27.27 9.51 4.39
CA THR A 451 -27.40 10.93 4.05
C THR A 451 -27.56 11.78 5.31
N ASP A 452 -26.83 12.91 5.38
CA ASP A 452 -27.08 13.98 6.36
C ASP A 452 -28.12 14.94 5.75
N THR A 453 -29.38 14.78 6.13
CA THR A 453 -30.47 15.55 5.54
C THR A 453 -30.62 16.95 6.11
N ASP A 454 -30.07 17.23 7.31
CA ASP A 454 -30.19 18.53 7.98
C ASP A 454 -28.87 19.30 8.17
N LYS A 455 -27.78 18.75 7.65
CA LYS A 455 -26.45 19.37 7.51
C LYS A 455 -25.83 19.72 8.84
N ASN A 456 -25.98 18.84 9.81
CA ASN A 456 -25.42 19.02 11.15
C ASN A 456 -24.11 18.24 11.37
N GLY A 457 -23.65 17.51 10.35
CA GLY A 457 -22.43 16.71 10.35
C GLY A 457 -22.63 15.25 10.76
N PHE A 458 -23.85 14.81 11.03
CA PHE A 458 -24.20 13.44 11.38
C PHE A 458 -25.17 12.86 10.33
N LEU A 459 -24.94 11.63 9.91
CA LEU A 459 -25.82 10.94 8.97
C LEU A 459 -27.13 10.56 9.69
N ASP A 460 -28.28 10.91 9.10
CA ASP A 460 -29.58 10.82 9.77
C ASP A 460 -30.69 10.11 8.96
N GLU A 461 -30.38 9.75 7.71
CA GLU A 461 -31.25 8.96 6.83
C GLU A 461 -30.49 7.79 6.21
N ILE A 462 -31.12 6.62 6.18
CA ILE A 462 -30.57 5.37 5.63
C ILE A 462 -31.57 4.79 4.63
N SER A 463 -31.11 4.55 3.41
CA SER A 463 -31.89 3.91 2.34
C SER A 463 -31.29 2.55 1.98
N TYR A 464 -32.16 1.57 1.78
CA TYR A 464 -31.81 0.18 1.49
C TYR A 464 -32.32 -0.20 0.11
N ASP A 465 -31.41 -0.71 -0.73
CA ASP A 465 -31.67 -1.46 -1.97
C ASP A 465 -31.13 -2.87 -1.67
N LEU A 466 -32.02 -3.78 -1.27
CA LEU A 466 -31.58 -5.10 -0.80
C LEU A 466 -31.52 -6.13 -1.91
N ASP A 467 -32.30 -5.97 -2.98
CA ASP A 467 -32.30 -6.91 -4.11
C ASP A 467 -31.32 -6.54 -5.24
N GLY A 468 -30.72 -5.34 -5.16
CA GLY A 468 -29.70 -4.85 -6.08
C GLY A 468 -30.28 -4.32 -7.39
N ASP A 469 -31.58 -4.03 -7.45
CA ASP A 469 -32.26 -3.52 -8.64
C ASP A 469 -32.09 -2.00 -8.86
N THR A 470 -31.34 -1.32 -7.99
CA THR A 470 -31.07 0.13 -7.96
C THR A 470 -32.22 1.00 -7.45
N ILE A 471 -33.27 0.39 -6.90
CA ILE A 471 -34.44 1.07 -6.32
C ILE A 471 -34.46 0.81 -4.81
N PHE A 472 -34.37 1.89 -4.03
CA PHE A 472 -34.48 1.77 -2.58
C PHE A 472 -35.91 1.34 -2.16
N GLU A 473 -36.06 0.16 -1.55
CA GLU A 473 -37.37 -0.35 -1.12
C GLU A 473 -37.71 0.10 0.30
N HIS A 474 -36.70 0.49 1.09
CA HIS A 474 -36.87 0.95 2.46
C HIS A 474 -36.01 2.19 2.73
N THR A 475 -36.56 3.19 3.41
CA THR A 475 -35.81 4.38 3.82
C THR A 475 -36.27 4.80 5.21
N VAL A 476 -35.31 5.01 6.09
CA VAL A 476 -35.53 5.34 7.49
C VAL A 476 -34.84 6.65 7.81
N SER A 477 -35.58 7.56 8.46
CA SER A 477 -35.06 8.82 8.96
C SER A 477 -35.12 8.82 10.49
N LEU A 478 -33.98 9.00 11.14
CA LEU A 478 -33.86 9.03 12.60
C LEU A 478 -34.73 10.14 13.19
N LYS A 479 -34.74 11.30 12.54
CA LYS A 479 -35.60 12.43 12.89
C LYS A 479 -37.08 12.09 12.89
N LYS A 480 -37.56 11.32 11.90
CA LYS A 480 -38.96 10.85 11.84
C LYS A 480 -39.27 9.84 12.95
N LEU A 481 -38.28 9.03 13.34
CA LEU A 481 -38.37 8.11 14.47
C LEU A 481 -38.25 8.81 15.84
N GLY A 482 -37.87 10.09 15.87
CA GLY A 482 -37.62 10.84 17.10
C GLY A 482 -36.31 10.43 17.79
N ILE A 483 -35.36 9.92 17.03
CA ILE A 483 -34.01 9.54 17.46
C ILE A 483 -33.07 10.71 17.18
N ASP A 484 -32.27 11.08 18.17
CA ASP A 484 -31.20 12.07 18.05
C ASP A 484 -29.98 11.43 17.40
N ASP A 485 -29.66 11.90 16.20
CA ASP A 485 -28.56 11.50 15.33
C ASP A 485 -27.19 11.93 15.87
N LYS A 486 -27.16 12.99 16.70
CA LYS A 486 -25.91 13.51 17.25
C LYS A 486 -25.22 12.50 18.16
N ALA A 487 -23.92 12.38 17.97
CA ALA A 487 -23.03 11.56 18.77
C ALA A 487 -21.86 12.40 19.32
N GLU A 488 -21.08 11.80 20.21
CA GLU A 488 -19.79 12.37 20.62
C GLU A 488 -18.85 12.37 19.42
N VAL A 489 -18.28 13.54 19.12
CA VAL A 489 -17.29 13.70 18.06
C VAL A 489 -15.93 13.30 18.63
N ILE A 490 -15.27 12.37 17.94
CA ILE A 490 -13.97 11.84 18.26
C ILE A 490 -12.93 12.70 17.52
N ASN A 491 -12.05 13.35 18.28
CA ASN A 491 -10.99 14.16 17.70
C ASN A 491 -9.85 13.26 17.20
N THR A 492 -9.90 12.86 15.93
CA THR A 492 -8.92 11.95 15.32
C THR A 492 -7.50 12.49 15.43
N ALA A 493 -7.31 13.81 15.36
CA ALA A 493 -5.98 14.43 15.45
C ALA A 493 -5.26 14.14 16.79
N ASP A 494 -6.02 13.92 17.87
CA ASP A 494 -5.48 13.64 19.21
C ASP A 494 -5.31 12.13 19.48
N MET A 495 -5.72 11.26 18.54
CA MET A 495 -5.66 9.81 18.70
C MET A 495 -4.28 9.26 18.33
N LYS A 496 -3.94 8.15 18.97
CA LYS A 496 -2.89 7.23 18.53
C LYS A 496 -3.50 5.96 17.98
N TYR A 497 -2.65 5.10 17.40
CA TYR A 497 -3.05 3.78 16.94
C TYR A 497 -3.78 2.97 18.03
N GLU A 498 -3.25 2.94 19.26
CA GLU A 498 -3.87 2.15 20.33
C GLU A 498 -5.24 2.71 20.76
N ASP A 499 -5.46 4.02 20.60
CA ASP A 499 -6.77 4.64 20.84
C ASP A 499 -7.79 4.22 19.76
N LEU A 500 -7.35 4.04 18.51
CA LEU A 500 -8.18 3.57 17.40
C LEU A 500 -8.55 2.10 17.58
N VAL A 501 -7.59 1.25 17.99
CA VAL A 501 -7.85 -0.15 18.35
C VAL A 501 -8.83 -0.26 19.53
N ALA A 502 -8.64 0.59 20.56
CA ALA A 502 -9.55 0.64 21.71
C ALA A 502 -10.96 1.10 21.31
N LEU A 503 -11.06 2.07 20.40
CA LEU A 503 -12.34 2.52 19.83
C LEU A 503 -13.04 1.37 19.10
N ASN A 504 -12.35 0.68 18.19
CA ASN A 504 -12.92 -0.42 17.42
C ASN A 504 -13.34 -1.57 18.34
N THR A 505 -12.49 -1.97 19.28
CA THR A 505 -12.83 -2.98 20.29
C THR A 505 -14.12 -2.60 21.04
N ALA A 506 -14.27 -1.35 21.47
CA ALA A 506 -15.46 -0.88 22.16
C ALA A 506 -16.71 -0.90 21.26
N VAL A 507 -16.56 -0.54 19.99
CA VAL A 507 -17.61 -0.62 18.96
C VAL A 507 -18.06 -2.06 18.76
N SER A 508 -17.11 -2.98 18.53
CA SER A 508 -17.35 -4.41 18.28
C SER A 508 -18.01 -5.10 19.47
N GLU A 509 -17.55 -4.85 20.69
CA GLU A 509 -18.16 -5.41 21.91
C GLU A 509 -19.58 -4.87 22.13
N LYS A 510 -19.81 -3.58 21.86
CA LYS A 510 -21.16 -2.98 21.97
C LYS A 510 -22.09 -3.54 20.89
N MET A 511 -21.62 -3.68 19.66
CA MET A 511 -22.35 -4.27 18.54
C MET A 511 -22.76 -5.70 18.86
N TRP A 512 -21.83 -6.51 19.39
CA TRP A 512 -22.10 -7.87 19.82
C TRP A 512 -23.12 -7.93 20.96
N LYS A 513 -22.97 -7.09 21.98
CA LYS A 513 -23.94 -7.00 23.08
C LYS A 513 -25.34 -6.65 22.57
N ASN A 514 -25.46 -5.74 21.61
CA ASN A 514 -26.75 -5.41 21.01
C ASN A 514 -27.32 -6.62 20.25
N ALA A 515 -26.48 -7.43 19.59
CA ALA A 515 -26.90 -8.67 18.94
C ALA A 515 -27.41 -9.75 19.92
N GLU A 516 -26.81 -9.84 21.11
CA GLU A 516 -27.32 -10.68 22.21
C GLU A 516 -28.69 -10.20 22.69
N GLU A 517 -28.89 -8.88 22.82
CA GLU A 517 -30.17 -8.29 23.18
C GLU A 517 -31.23 -8.51 22.10
N ALA A 518 -30.87 -8.35 20.82
CA ALA A 518 -31.72 -8.66 19.67
C ALA A 518 -32.15 -10.12 19.66
N SER A 519 -31.20 -11.03 19.94
CA SER A 519 -31.46 -12.47 20.06
C SER A 519 -32.48 -12.76 21.16
N ALA A 520 -32.38 -12.12 22.32
CA ALA A 520 -33.34 -12.30 23.40
C ALA A 520 -34.76 -11.80 23.02
N VAL A 521 -34.86 -10.68 22.31
CA VAL A 521 -36.14 -10.16 21.81
C VAL A 521 -36.75 -11.12 20.78
N ALA A 522 -35.94 -11.60 19.83
CA ALA A 522 -36.35 -12.53 18.80
C ALA A 522 -36.80 -13.90 19.37
N GLU A 523 -36.05 -14.46 20.32
CA GLU A 523 -36.41 -15.70 21.00
C GLU A 523 -37.73 -15.54 21.78
N ALA A 524 -37.92 -14.41 22.46
CA ALA A 524 -39.16 -14.09 23.15
C ALA A 524 -40.36 -13.94 22.19
N ALA A 525 -40.12 -13.54 20.95
CA ALA A 525 -41.12 -13.50 19.87
C ALA A 525 -41.33 -14.86 19.17
N GLY A 526 -40.57 -15.89 19.55
CA GLY A 526 -40.68 -17.24 19.00
C GLY A 526 -39.85 -17.52 17.74
N ILE A 527 -38.89 -16.65 17.40
CA ILE A 527 -37.96 -16.88 16.29
C ILE A 527 -36.98 -17.99 16.69
N ASN A 528 -36.81 -18.98 15.80
CA ASN A 528 -35.85 -20.06 16.02
C ASN A 528 -34.42 -19.58 15.69
N LEU A 529 -33.66 -19.25 16.73
CA LEU A 529 -32.28 -18.77 16.58
C LEU A 529 -31.28 -19.83 16.08
N SER A 530 -31.67 -21.10 15.90
CA SER A 530 -30.76 -22.11 15.36
C SER A 530 -30.33 -21.80 13.92
N TRP A 531 -31.14 -21.06 13.16
CA TRP A 531 -30.81 -20.62 11.80
C TRP A 531 -29.59 -19.69 11.75
N TYR A 532 -29.30 -18.98 12.85
CA TYR A 532 -28.22 -18.02 12.95
C TYR A 532 -27.04 -18.52 13.80
N SER A 533 -26.93 -19.84 14.03
CA SER A 533 -25.93 -20.41 14.96
C SER A 533 -24.48 -20.04 14.63
N LEU A 534 -24.16 -19.85 13.34
CA LEU A 534 -22.84 -19.39 12.90
C LEU A 534 -22.53 -17.99 13.46
N MET A 535 -23.37 -17.00 13.13
CA MET A 535 -23.22 -15.62 13.60
C MET A 535 -23.33 -15.49 15.12
N ARG A 536 -23.99 -16.45 15.79
CA ARG A 536 -24.12 -16.47 17.24
C ARG A 536 -22.86 -16.92 17.99
N SER A 537 -21.79 -17.26 17.28
CA SER A 537 -20.56 -17.80 17.86
C SER A 537 -19.31 -17.08 17.31
N PRO A 538 -19.17 -15.75 17.49
CA PRO A 538 -18.01 -15.01 17.03
C PRO A 538 -16.72 -15.48 17.74
N LYS A 539 -15.60 -15.46 17.02
CA LYS A 539 -14.30 -15.98 17.48
C LYS A 539 -13.21 -14.92 17.63
N SER A 540 -13.39 -13.74 17.03
CA SER A 540 -12.46 -12.60 17.06
C SER A 540 -13.21 -11.29 17.38
N ILE A 541 -12.47 -10.21 17.56
CA ILE A 541 -13.04 -8.87 17.67
C ILE A 541 -13.72 -8.49 16.37
N GLN A 542 -13.10 -8.75 15.21
CA GLN A 542 -13.75 -8.52 13.93
C GLN A 542 -15.05 -9.32 13.72
N GLN A 543 -15.11 -10.59 14.14
CA GLN A 543 -16.38 -11.33 14.06
C GLN A 543 -17.45 -10.78 15.01
N LYS A 544 -17.08 -10.17 16.14
CA LYS A 544 -18.06 -9.46 16.99
C LYS A 544 -18.62 -8.22 16.30
N TYR A 545 -17.79 -7.51 15.54
CA TYR A 545 -18.21 -6.41 14.67
C TYR A 545 -19.16 -6.93 13.59
N ASN A 546 -18.65 -7.75 12.68
CA ASN A 546 -19.33 -8.22 11.48
C ASN A 546 -20.61 -9.03 11.83
N TYR A 547 -20.50 -10.08 12.65
CA TYR A 547 -21.68 -10.88 13.04
C TYR A 547 -22.61 -10.11 13.97
N GLY A 548 -22.09 -9.19 14.78
CA GLY A 548 -22.91 -8.32 15.61
C GLY A 548 -23.88 -7.49 14.76
N TYR A 549 -23.40 -6.87 13.68
CA TYR A 549 -24.24 -6.13 12.75
C TYR A 549 -25.25 -7.05 12.03
N TRP A 550 -24.77 -8.10 11.36
CA TRP A 550 -25.63 -8.93 10.52
C TRP A 550 -26.69 -9.69 11.32
N LEU A 551 -26.34 -10.20 12.50
CA LEU A 551 -27.31 -10.89 13.35
C LEU A 551 -28.44 -9.94 13.76
N GLN A 552 -28.12 -8.71 14.15
CA GLN A 552 -29.13 -7.69 14.45
C GLN A 552 -30.01 -7.39 13.23
N PHE A 553 -29.41 -7.20 12.06
CA PHE A 553 -30.13 -6.91 10.83
C PHE A 553 -31.10 -8.04 10.44
N TYR A 554 -30.65 -9.30 10.44
CA TYR A 554 -31.52 -10.43 10.11
C TYR A 554 -32.67 -10.60 11.10
N LEU A 555 -32.38 -10.49 12.41
CA LEU A 555 -33.42 -10.59 13.43
C LEU A 555 -34.42 -9.44 13.35
N TYR A 556 -33.96 -8.22 13.05
CA TYR A 556 -34.82 -7.08 12.77
C TYR A 556 -35.79 -7.40 11.61
N ARG A 557 -35.28 -7.89 10.48
CA ARG A 557 -36.11 -8.24 9.31
C ARG A 557 -37.11 -9.35 9.59
N ASP A 558 -36.71 -10.39 10.32
CA ASP A 558 -37.61 -11.47 10.72
C ASP A 558 -38.72 -10.99 11.67
N LEU A 559 -38.37 -10.13 12.63
CA LEU A 559 -39.34 -9.52 13.54
C LEU A 559 -40.31 -8.59 12.81
N MET A 560 -39.84 -7.81 11.84
CA MET A 560 -40.70 -7.00 10.97
C MET A 560 -41.71 -7.87 10.23
N GLU A 561 -41.23 -8.93 9.57
CA GLU A 561 -42.06 -9.85 8.80
C GLU A 561 -43.12 -10.53 9.69
N LEU A 562 -42.73 -10.93 10.90
CA LEU A 562 -43.64 -11.51 11.88
C LEU A 562 -44.73 -10.49 12.29
N ALA A 563 -44.36 -9.25 12.56
CA ALA A 563 -45.31 -8.20 12.94
C ALA A 563 -46.27 -7.83 11.80
N VAL A 564 -45.80 -7.80 10.55
CA VAL A 564 -46.63 -7.62 9.35
C VAL A 564 -47.65 -8.76 9.22
N ARG A 565 -47.23 -10.02 9.39
CA ARG A 565 -48.14 -11.19 9.35
C ARG A 565 -49.20 -11.14 10.45
N MET A 566 -48.87 -10.55 11.59
CA MET A 566 -49.78 -10.34 12.71
C MET A 566 -50.59 -9.04 12.61
N ASN A 567 -50.35 -8.23 11.57
CA ASN A 567 -50.94 -6.90 11.38
C ASN A 567 -50.75 -5.98 12.61
N ASN A 568 -49.57 -6.04 13.24
CA ASN A 568 -49.24 -5.32 14.47
C ASN A 568 -48.34 -4.10 14.19
N VAL A 569 -48.97 -3.00 13.78
CA VAL A 569 -48.30 -1.74 13.42
C VAL A 569 -47.57 -1.11 14.62
N ASP A 570 -48.16 -1.17 15.82
CA ASP A 570 -47.55 -0.60 17.03
C ASP A 570 -46.22 -1.29 17.39
N TYR A 571 -46.09 -2.59 17.06
CA TYR A 571 -44.85 -3.32 17.26
C TYR A 571 -43.78 -2.94 16.22
N LEU A 572 -44.18 -2.70 14.97
CA LEU A 572 -43.26 -2.21 13.93
C LEU A 572 -42.64 -0.87 14.32
N ASP A 573 -43.46 0.08 14.78
CA ASP A 573 -42.97 1.39 15.24
C ASP A 573 -41.99 1.28 16.44
N GLN A 574 -42.23 0.33 17.35
CA GLN A 574 -41.33 0.04 18.47
C GLN A 574 -40.04 -0.61 17.99
N LEU A 575 -40.15 -1.55 17.04
CA LEU A 575 -39.02 -2.28 16.48
C LEU A 575 -38.07 -1.33 15.73
N ASP A 576 -38.59 -0.43 14.89
CA ASP A 576 -37.78 0.58 14.20
C ASP A 576 -37.05 1.47 15.21
N LYS A 577 -37.73 1.98 16.24
CA LYS A 577 -37.10 2.81 17.27
C LYS A 577 -36.06 2.05 18.09
N GLY A 578 -36.32 0.77 18.37
CA GLY A 578 -35.41 -0.09 19.11
C GLY A 578 -34.15 -0.42 18.31
N TYR A 579 -34.31 -0.79 17.04
CA TYR A 579 -33.21 -1.14 16.13
C TYR A 579 -32.34 0.09 15.81
N PHE A 580 -32.92 1.12 15.18
CA PHE A 580 -32.21 2.35 14.79
C PHE A 580 -31.84 3.24 15.98
N GLY A 581 -32.31 2.93 17.18
CA GLY A 581 -31.87 3.57 18.43
C GLY A 581 -30.77 2.81 19.15
N GLY A 582 -30.37 1.63 18.67
CA GLY A 582 -29.43 0.75 19.36
C GLY A 582 -29.91 0.32 20.75
N ASN A 583 -31.22 0.17 20.94
CA ASN A 583 -31.87 -0.08 22.23
C ASN A 583 -32.93 -1.18 22.11
N TRP A 584 -32.49 -2.41 21.84
CA TRP A 584 -33.34 -3.60 21.72
C TRP A 584 -34.22 -3.84 22.95
N LYS A 585 -33.73 -3.52 24.15
CA LYS A 585 -34.49 -3.63 25.40
C LYS A 585 -35.73 -2.74 25.48
N SER A 586 -35.82 -1.70 24.66
CA SER A 586 -36.99 -0.82 24.60
C SER A 586 -38.19 -1.48 23.89
N ILE A 587 -37.96 -2.55 23.14
CA ILE A 587 -38.99 -3.22 22.36
C ILE A 587 -39.86 -4.06 23.30
N GLY A 588 -41.17 -3.79 23.27
CA GLY A 588 -42.15 -4.55 24.05
C GLY A 588 -42.21 -6.02 23.64
N LYS A 589 -42.86 -6.86 24.46
CA LYS A 589 -43.16 -8.23 24.03
C LYS A 589 -44.17 -8.22 22.90
N LEU A 590 -43.89 -8.99 21.85
CA LEU A 590 -44.88 -9.30 20.82
C LEU A 590 -46.05 -10.05 21.49
N LYS A 591 -47.25 -9.48 21.42
CA LYS A 591 -48.46 -10.00 22.09
C LYS A 591 -49.36 -10.75 21.13
#